data_AF-A0A0Q7BNC6-F1
#
_entry.id   AF-A0A0Q7BNC6-F1
#
_cell.length_a   1.000
_cell.length_b   1.000
_cell.length_c   1.000
_cell.angle_alpha   90.00
_cell.angle_beta   90.00
_cell.angle_gamma   90.00
#
_symmetry.space_group_name_H-M   'P 1'
#
loop_
_entity.id
_entity.type
_entity.pdbx_description
1 polymer ?
#
loop_
_entity_poly.entity_id
_entity_poly.type
_entity_poly.pdbx_seq_one_letter_code
_entity_poly.pdbx_strand_id
1 'polypeptide(L)'
;MSVRKPFAVALASVVAGSALVMTAAPAMAVYAPDADDSKTTTITATDLVGVGSDTSQHALKLLADAWNGGARTSYGQSFDVATFSALGGGTLPAPLVADTGGADVVRPTGSGAGRNTLYGSGRVSNVDFARSSGAPSPAEFTSGMRVIPFALDTVVPAISGSNPVAASNPVLTLDQLKGIYKTCTITMWNQVNSAYPAQPIEPYVPKSGSGTEAFFHGIITGSTSTPYGDCVKDNVGGTVIQEHDPALFTAKPNAIVPFSKGRAGLAGSSVKVVGGDEVALKRNLYNVVRTEESNRTDIQSFFGESGFVCSAAAHDLIKAAGFDQLAGAALGGDCGKVLNAGSSNFTINTITTPTVGVSGTGGPGAYNLKATVTSNPTAVGTVTFSEGGKDLATGVPIVSGQAVTAPLKLAAGSHSITATFTPGQSNFATATSTGTVKVAKTKAVLSETFPAKVKLKKAKAVAVKGTVTVKGATGKVAIKLGKKTLKSVSLKGGKAKVVLPKLKKGAYKLTIAYAGDATHLAVTKTFTVKVVK
;
A
#
# COMPACT_ATOMS: atom_id res chain seq x y z
N MET A 1 22.53 8.99 21.70
CA MET A 1 23.36 9.71 20.70
C MET A 1 23.19 8.98 19.37
N SER A 2 22.93 9.70 18.27
CA SER A 2 22.85 9.09 16.94
C SER A 2 24.15 8.37 16.63
N VAL A 3 24.05 7.09 16.23
CA VAL A 3 25.21 6.24 15.92
C VAL A 3 25.78 6.56 14.54
N ARG A 4 25.00 7.18 13.64
CA ARG A 4 25.44 7.48 12.29
C ARG A 4 26.66 8.39 12.28
N LYS A 5 27.68 7.98 11.55
CA LYS A 5 28.85 8.82 11.27
C LYS A 5 28.52 9.75 10.10
N PRO A 6 28.80 11.07 10.18
CA PRO A 6 28.74 11.92 9.01
C PRO A 6 29.67 11.32 7.95
N PHE A 7 29.23 11.26 6.70
CA PHE A 7 30.12 10.91 5.60
C PHE A 7 31.16 12.02 5.49
N ALA A 8 32.36 11.79 6.03
CA ALA A 8 33.47 12.68 5.80
C ALA A 8 33.69 12.72 4.29
N VAL A 9 33.70 13.92 3.70
CA VAL A 9 34.18 14.13 2.34
C VAL A 9 35.64 13.69 2.36
N ALA A 10 35.91 12.45 1.97
CA ALA A 10 37.25 12.02 1.62
C ALA A 10 37.60 12.76 0.32
N LEU A 11 38.00 14.02 0.46
CA LEU A 11 38.69 14.74 -0.59
C LEU A 11 39.99 13.94 -0.80
N ALA A 12 40.06 13.18 -1.88
CA ALA A 12 41.30 12.58 -2.32
C ALA A 12 42.26 13.71 -2.67
N SER A 13 43.07 14.15 -1.72
CA SER A 13 44.27 14.93 -2.01
C SER A 13 45.31 14.00 -2.61
N VAL A 14 45.17 13.72 -3.92
CA VAL A 14 46.30 13.26 -4.74
C VAL A 14 47.24 14.45 -4.87
N VAL A 15 48.17 14.59 -3.92
CA VAL A 15 49.37 15.41 -4.13
C VAL A 15 50.28 14.60 -5.04
N ALA A 16 50.46 15.08 -6.26
CA ALA A 16 51.48 14.59 -7.17
C ALA A 16 52.86 14.74 -6.51
N GLY A 17 53.46 13.60 -6.14
CA GLY A 17 54.80 13.53 -5.57
C GLY A 17 55.39 12.15 -5.86
N SER A 18 56.26 12.12 -6.85
CA SER A 18 56.91 10.95 -7.44
C SER A 18 57.65 10.07 -6.42
N ALA A 19 57.21 8.83 -6.24
CA ALA A 19 58.06 7.67 -5.90
C ALA A 19 57.25 6.38 -6.09
N LEU A 20 57.61 5.61 -7.11
CA LEU A 20 57.00 4.32 -7.44
C LEU A 20 57.45 3.26 -6.42
N VAL A 21 56.70 3.13 -5.32
CA VAL A 21 56.74 1.93 -4.47
C VAL A 21 55.54 1.08 -4.86
N MET A 22 55.77 0.04 -5.68
CA MET A 22 54.77 -1.01 -5.91
C MET A 22 54.66 -1.88 -4.66
N THR A 23 53.98 -1.39 -3.62
CA THR A 23 53.30 -2.30 -2.71
C THR A 23 52.07 -2.80 -3.44
N ALA A 24 51.93 -4.12 -3.58
CA ALA A 24 50.68 -4.70 -4.04
C ALA A 24 49.58 -4.25 -3.06
N ALA A 25 48.83 -3.21 -3.42
CA ALA A 25 47.58 -2.90 -2.73
C ALA A 25 46.70 -4.15 -2.87
N PRO A 26 46.10 -4.66 -1.78
CA PRO A 26 45.18 -5.78 -1.88
C PRO A 26 44.11 -5.39 -2.91
N ALA A 27 43.84 -6.29 -3.87
CA ALA A 27 42.83 -6.08 -4.90
C ALA A 27 41.52 -5.64 -4.22
N MET A 28 41.19 -4.35 -4.36
CA MET A 28 39.97 -3.80 -3.78
C MET A 28 38.80 -4.52 -4.44
N ALA A 29 38.02 -5.25 -3.65
CA ALA A 29 36.83 -5.89 -4.17
C ALA A 29 35.85 -4.79 -4.59
N VAL A 30 35.66 -4.65 -5.90
CA VAL A 30 34.82 -3.62 -6.50
C VAL A 30 33.35 -3.93 -6.20
N TYR A 31 32.57 -2.90 -5.83
CA TYR A 31 31.12 -3.00 -5.75
C TYR A 31 30.57 -3.56 -7.07
N ALA A 32 29.93 -4.72 -6.99
CA ALA A 32 29.23 -5.36 -8.09
C ALA A 32 27.72 -5.19 -7.85
N PRO A 33 26.99 -4.43 -8.69
CA PRO A 33 25.54 -4.28 -8.55
C PRO A 33 24.82 -5.63 -8.65
N ASP A 34 23.81 -5.81 -7.81
CA ASP A 34 22.92 -6.97 -7.85
C ASP A 34 21.47 -6.54 -8.11
N ALA A 35 20.66 -7.43 -8.70
CA ALA A 35 19.26 -7.12 -9.01
C ALA A 35 18.42 -6.81 -7.75
N ASP A 36 18.82 -7.33 -6.59
CA ASP A 36 18.17 -7.06 -5.30
C ASP A 36 18.77 -5.86 -4.54
N ASP A 37 19.67 -5.07 -5.17
CA ASP A 37 20.09 -3.77 -4.63
C ASP A 37 19.06 -2.68 -4.96
N SER A 38 18.43 -2.08 -3.94
CA SER A 38 17.43 -1.01 -4.18
C SER A 38 18.04 0.33 -4.60
N LYS A 39 19.36 0.46 -4.51
CA LYS A 39 20.10 1.67 -4.85
C LYS A 39 21.49 1.32 -5.36
N THR A 40 21.84 1.84 -6.53
CA THR A 40 23.15 1.66 -7.18
C THR A 40 23.94 2.97 -7.30
N THR A 41 23.35 4.08 -6.82
CA THR A 41 23.94 5.43 -6.80
C THR A 41 24.58 5.74 -5.43
N THR A 42 25.18 6.94 -5.28
CA THR A 42 25.76 7.40 -4.01
C THR A 42 24.77 7.32 -2.85
N ILE A 43 25.17 6.60 -1.80
CA ILE A 43 24.43 6.50 -0.53
C ILE A 43 24.62 7.78 0.28
N THR A 44 23.52 8.29 0.81
CA THR A 44 23.49 9.55 1.57
C THR A 44 23.28 9.31 3.04
N ALA A 45 23.71 10.24 3.90
CA ALA A 45 23.63 10.08 5.35
C ALA A 45 22.19 10.08 5.88
N THR A 46 21.21 10.36 5.03
CA THR A 46 19.77 10.30 5.31
C THR A 46 19.13 8.98 4.90
N ASP A 47 19.74 8.21 3.99
CA ASP A 47 19.17 6.94 3.51
C ASP A 47 19.03 5.93 4.64
N LEU A 48 17.97 5.13 4.64
CA LEU A 48 17.79 4.00 5.55
C LEU A 48 18.45 2.76 4.95
N VAL A 49 19.54 2.30 5.55
CA VAL A 49 20.44 1.30 4.95
C VAL A 49 20.25 -0.08 5.57
N GLY A 50 20.14 -1.12 4.72
CA GLY A 50 19.92 -2.49 5.16
C GLY A 50 20.73 -3.57 4.47
N VAL A 51 21.09 -4.61 5.22
CA VAL A 51 21.87 -5.78 4.76
C VAL A 51 21.36 -7.07 5.42
N GLY A 52 21.97 -8.22 5.13
CA GLY A 52 21.69 -9.48 5.85
C GLY A 52 20.89 -10.47 5.04
N SER A 53 19.89 -11.11 5.64
CA SER A 53 19.15 -12.27 5.09
C SER A 53 18.81 -12.16 3.59
N ASP A 54 19.20 -13.21 2.85
CA ASP A 54 18.87 -13.54 1.47
C ASP A 54 17.45 -14.11 1.31
N THR A 55 16.86 -14.64 2.39
CA THR A 55 15.45 -15.03 2.46
C THR A 55 14.55 -13.87 2.05
N SER A 56 14.71 -12.74 2.72
CA SER A 56 13.81 -11.59 2.64
C SER A 56 14.34 -10.43 1.79
N GLN A 57 15.53 -10.55 1.20
CA GLN A 57 16.15 -9.47 0.43
C GLN A 57 15.24 -8.97 -0.71
N HIS A 58 14.60 -9.89 -1.44
CA HIS A 58 13.73 -9.53 -2.55
C HIS A 58 12.45 -8.81 -2.07
N ALA A 59 11.89 -9.24 -0.93
CA ALA A 59 10.74 -8.54 -0.33
C ALA A 59 11.10 -7.10 0.05
N LEU A 60 12.25 -6.91 0.71
CA LEU A 60 12.73 -5.58 1.08
C LEU A 60 13.11 -4.73 -0.14
N LYS A 61 13.60 -5.34 -1.21
CA LYS A 61 13.86 -4.66 -2.49
C LYS A 61 12.58 -4.09 -3.07
N LEU A 62 11.52 -4.90 -3.21
CA LEU A 62 10.24 -4.44 -3.74
C LEU A 62 9.62 -3.33 -2.87
N LEU A 63 9.71 -3.47 -1.54
CA LEU A 63 9.25 -2.46 -0.60
C LEU A 63 10.05 -1.16 -0.72
N ALA A 64 11.37 -1.24 -0.85
CA ALA A 64 12.25 -0.09 -1.04
C ALA A 64 11.99 0.62 -2.37
N ASP A 65 11.76 -0.12 -3.46
CA ASP A 65 11.44 0.46 -4.77
C ASP A 65 10.13 1.24 -4.74
N ALA A 66 9.08 0.68 -4.14
CA ALA A 66 7.79 1.37 -3.99
C ALA A 66 7.91 2.62 -3.11
N TRP A 67 8.70 2.55 -2.04
CA TRP A 67 9.01 3.68 -1.17
C TRP A 67 9.74 4.80 -1.93
N ASN A 68 10.87 4.48 -2.56
CA ASN A 68 11.72 5.40 -3.29
C ASN A 68 10.99 6.00 -4.50
N GLY A 69 10.13 5.20 -5.14
CA GLY A 69 9.30 5.56 -6.29
C GLY A 69 8.12 6.48 -5.97
N GLY A 70 7.87 6.80 -4.70
CA GLY A 70 6.94 7.87 -4.32
C GLY A 70 6.12 7.59 -3.05
N ALA A 71 6.01 6.35 -2.58
CA ALA A 71 5.16 6.07 -1.42
C ALA A 71 5.60 6.87 -0.17
N ARG A 72 6.89 7.18 -0.04
CA ARG A 72 7.46 8.03 1.01
C ARG A 72 6.76 9.37 1.21
N THR A 73 6.20 9.98 0.15
CA THR A 73 5.54 11.30 0.25
C THR A 73 4.26 11.24 1.07
N SER A 74 3.53 10.12 1.01
CA SER A 74 2.32 9.89 1.82
C SER A 74 2.63 9.75 3.31
N TYR A 75 3.89 9.49 3.65
CA TYR A 75 4.40 9.42 5.03
C TYR A 75 5.13 10.70 5.45
N GLY A 76 5.12 11.74 4.61
CA GLY A 76 5.84 12.99 4.86
C GLY A 76 7.37 12.81 4.90
N GLN A 77 7.90 11.79 4.22
CA GLN A 77 9.31 11.44 4.23
C GLN A 77 9.97 11.71 2.88
N SER A 78 11.28 11.92 2.93
CA SER A 78 12.14 12.18 1.76
C SER A 78 13.33 11.25 1.64
N PHE A 79 13.67 10.46 2.67
CA PHE A 79 14.79 9.52 2.62
C PHE A 79 14.51 8.35 1.65
N ASP A 80 15.58 7.80 1.07
CA ASP A 80 15.51 6.54 0.34
C ASP A 80 15.78 5.34 1.27
N VAL A 81 15.23 4.18 0.93
CA VAL A 81 15.64 2.91 1.51
C VAL A 81 16.68 2.27 0.58
N ALA A 82 17.88 2.03 1.13
CA ALA A 82 19.01 1.40 0.45
C ALA A 82 19.28 0.02 1.05
N THR A 83 18.65 -1.01 0.49
CA THR A 83 18.83 -2.40 0.89
C THR A 83 19.73 -3.11 -0.12
N PHE A 84 20.75 -3.80 0.37
CA PHE A 84 21.74 -4.49 -0.46
C PHE A 84 21.58 -6.00 -0.40
N SER A 85 21.76 -6.64 -1.55
CA SER A 85 21.71 -8.09 -1.73
C SER A 85 22.75 -8.79 -0.84
N ALA A 86 22.36 -9.94 -0.28
CA ALA A 86 23.26 -10.87 0.38
C ALA A 86 24.00 -11.77 -0.62
N LEU A 87 23.52 -11.80 -1.87
CA LEU A 87 24.07 -12.57 -2.98
C LEU A 87 24.94 -11.68 -3.89
N GLY A 88 25.48 -12.25 -4.96
CA GLY A 88 26.25 -11.53 -5.98
C GLY A 88 27.74 -11.30 -5.68
N GLY A 89 28.17 -11.50 -4.43
CA GLY A 89 29.57 -11.31 -4.02
C GLY A 89 29.98 -9.83 -3.97
N GLY A 90 31.27 -9.59 -3.73
CA GLY A 90 31.83 -8.23 -3.64
C GLY A 90 31.55 -7.52 -2.30
N THR A 91 31.67 -6.19 -2.32
CA THR A 91 31.60 -5.31 -1.13
C THR A 91 30.35 -4.44 -1.15
N LEU A 92 29.99 -3.88 0.01
CA LEU A 92 29.02 -2.80 0.09
C LEU A 92 29.55 -1.56 -0.64
N PRO A 93 28.68 -0.77 -1.30
CA PRO A 93 29.14 0.42 -2.00
C PRO A 93 29.65 1.47 -1.02
N ALA A 94 30.69 2.20 -1.44
CA ALA A 94 31.13 3.39 -0.73
C ALA A 94 29.97 4.38 -0.56
N PRO A 95 29.89 5.13 0.56
CA PRO A 95 30.82 5.20 1.69
C PRO A 95 30.60 4.17 2.84
N LEU A 96 29.94 3.03 2.60
CA LEU A 96 29.68 2.01 3.63
C LEU A 96 30.94 1.18 3.92
N VAL A 97 31.66 1.54 4.98
CA VAL A 97 32.89 0.87 5.42
C VAL A 97 32.81 0.45 6.89
N ALA A 98 33.66 -0.50 7.30
CA ALA A 98 33.73 -0.97 8.67
C ALA A 98 34.09 0.18 9.63
N ASP A 99 33.46 0.21 10.80
CA ASP A 99 33.75 1.24 11.79
C ASP A 99 35.18 1.19 12.31
N THR A 100 35.73 -0.02 12.40
CA THR A 100 37.09 -0.29 12.81
C THR A 100 37.97 -0.39 11.57
N GLY A 101 38.96 0.49 11.45
CA GLY A 101 39.95 0.45 10.37
C GLY A 101 39.47 0.94 9.00
N GLY A 102 38.18 1.24 8.81
CA GLY A 102 37.65 1.84 7.58
C GLY A 102 37.75 0.93 6.35
N ALA A 103 37.87 -0.38 6.55
CA ALA A 103 37.98 -1.35 5.46
C ALA A 103 36.65 -1.55 4.73
N ASP A 104 36.72 -1.89 3.44
CA ASP A 104 35.56 -2.32 2.67
C ASP A 104 34.91 -3.54 3.32
N VAL A 105 33.57 -3.54 3.32
CA VAL A 105 32.79 -4.60 3.96
C VAL A 105 32.25 -5.52 2.88
N VAL A 106 32.67 -6.80 2.92
CA VAL A 106 32.08 -7.85 2.08
C VAL A 106 30.58 -7.92 2.36
N ARG A 107 29.77 -8.08 1.32
CA ARG A 107 28.31 -8.17 1.46
C ARG A 107 27.92 -9.19 2.54
N PRO A 108 27.20 -8.80 3.59
CA PRO A 108 26.85 -9.73 4.66
C PRO A 108 25.82 -10.75 4.18
N THR A 109 26.24 -12.00 3.99
CA THR A 109 25.33 -13.06 3.53
C THR A 109 24.65 -13.77 4.69
N GLY A 110 23.32 -13.67 4.74
CA GLY A 110 22.48 -14.36 5.72
C GLY A 110 22.22 -13.55 6.99
N SER A 111 21.29 -14.07 7.81
CA SER A 111 20.78 -13.39 9.01
C SER A 111 21.86 -13.08 10.04
N GLY A 112 22.74 -14.05 10.36
CA GLY A 112 23.79 -13.86 11.36
C GLY A 112 24.83 -12.82 10.95
N ALA A 113 25.33 -12.89 9.70
CA ALA A 113 26.29 -11.91 9.17
C ALA A 113 25.71 -10.49 9.11
N GLY A 114 24.43 -10.36 8.73
CA GLY A 114 23.73 -9.09 8.75
C GLY A 114 23.66 -8.48 10.15
N ARG A 115 23.28 -9.26 11.16
CA ARG A 115 23.23 -8.79 12.55
C ARG A 115 24.62 -8.46 13.11
N ASN A 116 25.66 -9.21 12.73
CA ASN A 116 27.05 -8.88 13.08
C ASN A 116 27.51 -7.56 12.44
N THR A 117 27.07 -7.27 11.22
CA THR A 117 27.34 -5.99 10.54
C THR A 117 26.57 -4.83 11.17
N LEU A 118 25.37 -5.11 11.70
CA LEU A 118 24.57 -4.13 12.41
C LEU A 118 25.18 -3.80 13.79
N TYR A 119 25.56 -4.80 14.60
CA TYR A 119 25.88 -4.55 16.02
C TYR A 119 27.14 -5.27 16.53
N GLY A 120 27.65 -6.28 15.82
CA GLY A 120 28.76 -7.11 16.30
C GLY A 120 30.14 -6.52 16.02
N SER A 121 31.16 -7.38 15.96
CA SER A 121 32.56 -6.96 15.75
C SER A 121 32.82 -6.37 14.36
N GLY A 122 31.96 -6.69 13.38
CA GLY A 122 31.99 -6.16 12.01
C GLY A 122 31.11 -4.93 11.80
N ARG A 123 30.81 -4.17 12.85
CA ARG A 123 29.85 -3.07 12.82
C ARG A 123 30.13 -2.04 11.71
N VAL A 124 29.06 -1.64 11.04
CA VAL A 124 28.99 -0.47 10.17
C VAL A 124 27.96 0.50 10.76
N SER A 125 28.40 1.66 11.23
CA SER A 125 27.51 2.63 11.91
C SER A 125 26.40 3.17 11.01
N ASN A 126 26.61 3.15 9.69
CA ASN A 126 25.64 3.65 8.71
C ASN A 126 24.78 2.54 8.07
N VAL A 127 24.82 1.32 8.62
CA VAL A 127 23.80 0.28 8.39
C VAL A 127 22.76 0.40 9.50
N ASP A 128 21.50 0.64 9.19
CA ASP A 128 20.47 0.91 10.20
C ASP A 128 19.65 -0.32 10.59
N PHE A 129 19.55 -1.29 9.67
CA PHE A 129 18.83 -2.52 9.93
C PHE A 129 19.50 -3.74 9.29
N ALA A 130 19.25 -4.89 9.90
CA ALA A 130 19.59 -6.19 9.33
C ALA A 130 18.33 -6.99 9.06
N ARG A 131 18.14 -7.40 7.81
CA ARG A 131 17.12 -8.38 7.44
C ARG A 131 17.43 -9.71 8.10
N SER A 132 16.43 -10.37 8.67
CA SER A 132 16.63 -11.62 9.40
C SER A 132 15.45 -12.56 9.24
N SER A 133 15.74 -13.80 8.85
CA SER A 133 14.78 -14.92 8.77
C SER A 133 14.65 -15.73 10.07
N GLY A 134 15.27 -15.24 11.14
CA GLY A 134 15.15 -15.78 12.49
C GLY A 134 15.33 -14.67 13.52
N ALA A 135 14.84 -14.87 14.74
CA ALA A 135 15.05 -13.91 15.82
C ALA A 135 16.54 -13.89 16.24
N PRO A 136 17.05 -12.75 16.70
CA PRO A 136 18.29 -12.70 17.49
C PRO A 136 18.22 -13.67 18.68
N SER A 137 19.38 -14.14 19.12
CA SER A 137 19.52 -14.90 20.37
C SER A 137 19.22 -14.02 21.59
N PRO A 138 18.91 -14.60 22.77
CA PRO A 138 18.77 -13.84 24.01
C PRO A 138 19.96 -12.92 24.30
N ALA A 139 21.19 -13.38 24.02
CA ALA A 139 22.40 -12.58 24.20
C ALA A 139 22.46 -11.37 23.25
N GLU A 140 22.04 -11.52 21.99
CA GLU A 140 21.94 -10.41 21.03
C GLU A 140 20.87 -9.40 21.43
N PHE A 141 19.72 -9.84 21.98
CA PHE A 141 18.71 -8.94 22.53
C PHE A 141 19.20 -8.15 23.75
N THR A 142 19.91 -8.82 24.68
CA THR A 142 20.57 -8.17 25.81
C THR A 142 21.63 -7.18 25.35
N SER A 143 22.30 -7.49 24.23
CA SER A 143 23.22 -6.59 23.53
C SER A 143 22.48 -5.54 22.70
N GLY A 144 21.28 -5.10 23.08
CA GLY A 144 20.67 -3.92 22.46
C GLY A 144 20.09 -4.11 21.06
N MET A 145 19.85 -5.33 20.56
CA MET A 145 19.04 -5.53 19.35
C MET A 145 17.54 -5.51 19.64
N ARG A 146 16.75 -5.09 18.65
CA ARG A 146 15.29 -5.23 18.61
C ARG A 146 14.87 -5.82 17.27
N VAL A 147 13.74 -6.52 17.24
CA VAL A 147 13.16 -7.03 16.00
C VAL A 147 11.87 -6.30 15.68
N ILE A 148 11.63 -6.12 14.39
CA ILE A 148 10.38 -5.62 13.84
C ILE A 148 9.83 -6.68 12.86
N PRO A 149 8.85 -7.50 13.28
CA PRO A 149 8.24 -8.51 12.42
C PRO A 149 7.46 -7.85 11.28
N PHE A 150 7.44 -8.44 10.08
CA PHE A 150 6.65 -7.89 8.97
C PHE A 150 5.95 -8.92 8.08
N ALA A 151 6.51 -10.12 7.98
CA ALA A 151 5.96 -11.16 7.11
C ALA A 151 6.08 -12.54 7.75
N LEU A 152 5.15 -13.42 7.38
CA LEU A 152 5.16 -14.84 7.66
C LEU A 152 5.85 -15.57 6.50
N ASP A 153 6.82 -16.41 6.85
CA ASP A 153 7.39 -17.41 5.98
C ASP A 153 7.02 -18.82 6.50
N THR A 154 7.01 -19.79 5.60
CA THR A 154 6.83 -21.21 5.95
C THR A 154 8.02 -21.98 5.39
N VAL A 155 8.82 -22.57 6.26
CA VAL A 155 9.90 -23.47 5.87
C VAL A 155 9.34 -24.88 5.70
N VAL A 156 9.60 -25.48 4.55
CA VAL A 156 9.13 -26.80 4.15
C VAL A 156 10.32 -27.63 3.65
N PRO A 157 10.29 -28.97 3.75
CA PRO A 157 11.23 -29.79 3.03
C PRO A 157 10.95 -29.67 1.52
N ALA A 158 11.99 -29.49 0.73
CA ALA A 158 11.90 -29.43 -0.72
C ALA A 158 12.86 -30.41 -1.36
N ILE A 159 12.45 -30.97 -2.49
CA ILE A 159 13.24 -31.87 -3.34
C ILE A 159 13.32 -31.35 -4.77
N SER A 160 14.18 -31.98 -5.57
CA SER A 160 14.23 -31.73 -7.01
C SER A 160 12.90 -32.07 -7.65
N GLY A 161 12.36 -31.15 -8.46
CA GLY A 161 11.16 -31.44 -9.26
C GLY A 161 11.37 -32.51 -10.32
N SER A 162 12.64 -32.85 -10.63
CA SER A 162 13.00 -33.95 -11.52
C SER A 162 13.14 -35.30 -10.79
N ASN A 163 13.07 -35.33 -9.46
CA ASN A 163 13.10 -36.57 -8.71
C ASN A 163 11.84 -37.40 -9.03
N PRO A 164 11.93 -38.71 -9.34
CA PRO A 164 10.76 -39.53 -9.64
C PRO A 164 9.66 -39.51 -8.57
N VAL A 165 10.01 -39.29 -7.30
CA VAL A 165 9.05 -39.19 -6.19
C VAL A 165 8.23 -37.90 -6.23
N ALA A 166 8.70 -36.85 -6.92
CA ALA A 166 7.99 -35.58 -7.01
C ALA A 166 6.56 -35.72 -7.59
N ALA A 167 6.37 -36.65 -8.53
CA ALA A 167 5.08 -36.97 -9.13
C ALA A 167 4.09 -37.61 -8.14
N SER A 168 4.59 -38.25 -7.08
CA SER A 168 3.79 -38.87 -6.03
C SER A 168 3.23 -37.87 -5.01
N ASN A 169 3.58 -36.57 -5.11
CA ASN A 169 3.23 -35.54 -4.13
C ASN A 169 3.57 -35.97 -2.70
N PRO A 170 4.86 -36.18 -2.38
CA PRO A 170 5.25 -36.81 -1.13
C PRO A 170 4.79 -35.98 0.07
N VAL A 171 4.40 -36.68 1.13
CA VAL A 171 4.00 -36.10 2.42
C VAL A 171 4.88 -36.69 3.52
N LEU A 172 5.35 -35.85 4.45
CA LEU A 172 6.12 -36.26 5.62
C LEU A 172 5.41 -35.87 6.91
N THR A 173 5.51 -36.73 7.92
CA THR A 173 5.31 -36.34 9.33
C THR A 173 6.60 -35.73 9.89
N LEU A 174 6.51 -35.05 11.04
CA LEU A 174 7.69 -34.50 11.70
C LEU A 174 8.64 -35.62 12.16
N ASP A 175 8.11 -36.76 12.60
CA ASP A 175 8.93 -37.90 13.02
C ASP A 175 9.68 -38.54 11.86
N GLN A 176 9.06 -38.64 10.68
CA GLN A 176 9.75 -39.09 9.47
C GLN A 176 10.84 -38.10 9.06
N LEU A 177 10.56 -36.80 9.14
CA LEU A 177 11.57 -35.78 8.85
C LEU A 177 12.75 -35.84 9.82
N LYS A 178 12.52 -36.10 11.11
CA LYS A 178 13.58 -36.40 12.09
C LYS A 178 14.30 -37.70 11.76
N GLY A 179 13.60 -38.72 11.26
CA GLY A 179 14.18 -39.96 10.74
C GLY A 179 15.21 -39.73 9.64
N ILE A 180 14.98 -38.72 8.79
CA ILE A 180 15.86 -38.31 7.70
C ILE A 180 17.06 -37.49 8.22
N TYR A 181 16.82 -36.46 9.03
CA TYR A 181 17.86 -35.47 9.38
C TYR A 181 18.57 -35.70 10.72
N LYS A 182 17.91 -36.35 11.70
CA LYS A 182 18.45 -36.52 13.06
C LYS A 182 19.06 -37.90 13.24
N THR A 183 18.33 -38.95 12.86
CA THR A 183 18.78 -40.35 13.09
C THR A 183 19.37 -41.00 11.86
N CYS A 184 19.19 -40.41 10.66
CA CYS A 184 19.62 -40.97 9.38
C CYS A 184 19.11 -42.41 9.14
N THR A 185 17.95 -42.76 9.71
CA THR A 185 17.36 -44.10 9.60
C THR A 185 16.40 -44.22 8.41
N ILE A 186 15.87 -43.10 7.92
CA ILE A 186 15.05 -43.04 6.71
C ILE A 186 15.94 -42.51 5.58
N THR A 187 16.34 -43.40 4.68
CA THR A 187 17.28 -43.15 3.58
C THR A 187 16.66 -43.37 2.21
N MET A 188 15.44 -43.91 2.14
CA MET A 188 14.72 -44.18 0.90
C MET A 188 13.27 -43.72 1.01
N TRP A 189 12.72 -43.18 -0.09
CA TRP A 189 11.34 -42.67 -0.12
C TRP A 189 10.27 -43.74 0.11
N ASN A 190 10.53 -45.00 -0.26
CA ASN A 190 9.61 -46.10 0.01
C ASN A 190 9.56 -46.53 1.50
N GLN A 191 10.48 -46.05 2.34
CA GLN A 191 10.39 -46.18 3.81
C GLN A 191 9.45 -45.15 4.42
N VAL A 192 9.26 -44.01 3.76
CA VAL A 192 8.27 -42.99 4.14
C VAL A 192 6.86 -43.48 3.82
N ASN A 193 6.67 -44.01 2.61
CA ASN A 193 5.44 -44.64 2.17
C ASN A 193 5.76 -45.69 1.12
N SER A 194 5.34 -46.93 1.33
CA SER A 194 5.65 -48.07 0.44
C SER A 194 5.14 -47.91 -1.00
N ALA A 195 4.19 -47.00 -1.25
CA ALA A 195 3.71 -46.66 -2.59
C ALA A 195 4.64 -45.69 -3.36
N TYR A 196 5.57 -45.01 -2.68
CA TYR A 196 6.51 -44.11 -3.34
C TYR A 196 7.61 -44.88 -4.09
N PRO A 197 8.11 -44.35 -5.21
CA PRO A 197 9.27 -44.93 -5.90
C PRO A 197 10.45 -45.13 -4.95
N ALA A 198 11.18 -46.24 -5.14
CA ALA A 198 12.40 -46.54 -4.38
C ALA A 198 13.56 -45.62 -4.79
N GLN A 199 13.51 -44.36 -4.36
CA GLN A 199 14.52 -43.34 -4.61
C GLN A 199 15.30 -43.04 -3.32
N PRO A 200 16.64 -42.85 -3.40
CA PRO A 200 17.44 -42.40 -2.27
C PRO A 200 17.04 -41.01 -1.76
N ILE A 201 17.29 -40.77 -0.48
CA ILE A 201 17.14 -39.47 0.18
C ILE A 201 18.53 -39.00 0.61
N GLU A 202 18.94 -37.82 0.16
CA GLU A 202 20.17 -37.16 0.57
C GLU A 202 19.84 -35.86 1.33
N PRO A 203 19.94 -35.81 2.66
CA PRO A 203 19.59 -34.61 3.40
C PRO A 203 20.69 -33.54 3.34
N TYR A 204 20.29 -32.32 2.99
CA TYR A 204 21.15 -31.14 3.00
C TYR A 204 20.52 -30.02 3.84
N VAL A 205 21.37 -29.14 4.37
CA VAL A 205 20.95 -27.91 5.06
C VAL A 205 21.70 -26.70 4.50
N PRO A 206 21.14 -25.48 4.61
CA PRO A 206 21.90 -24.27 4.29
C PRO A 206 23.14 -24.14 5.16
N LYS A 207 24.09 -23.30 4.74
CA LYS A 207 25.31 -23.01 5.49
C LYS A 207 25.06 -22.54 6.93
N SER A 208 26.02 -22.81 7.82
CA SER A 208 26.03 -22.28 9.18
C SER A 208 25.88 -20.75 9.21
N GLY A 209 25.08 -20.24 10.15
CA GLY A 209 24.75 -18.82 10.28
C GLY A 209 23.56 -18.36 9.41
N SER A 210 23.00 -19.25 8.58
CA SER A 210 21.68 -19.06 7.97
C SER A 210 20.58 -19.04 9.04
N GLY A 211 19.59 -18.16 8.85
CA GLY A 211 18.42 -18.15 9.72
C GLY A 211 17.49 -19.35 9.49
N THR A 212 17.40 -19.87 8.25
CA THR A 212 16.68 -21.13 7.96
C THR A 212 17.35 -22.33 8.56
N GLU A 213 18.67 -22.43 8.46
CA GLU A 213 19.42 -23.52 9.08
C GLU A 213 19.17 -23.55 10.59
N ALA A 214 19.42 -22.45 11.31
CA ALA A 214 19.22 -22.41 12.75
C ALA A 214 17.76 -22.70 13.19
N PHE A 215 16.78 -22.18 12.44
CA PHE A 215 15.36 -22.43 12.70
C PHE A 215 14.98 -23.89 12.51
N PHE A 216 15.39 -24.48 11.38
CA PHE A 216 15.13 -25.88 11.06
C PHE A 216 15.86 -26.80 12.05
N HIS A 217 17.10 -26.48 12.38
CA HIS A 217 17.94 -27.22 13.32
C HIS A 217 17.29 -27.35 14.68
N GLY A 218 16.88 -26.24 15.29
CA GLY A 218 16.22 -26.24 16.59
C GLY A 218 14.98 -27.12 16.64
N ILE A 219 14.19 -27.19 15.55
CA ILE A 219 12.98 -28.00 15.46
C ILE A 219 13.31 -29.49 15.30
N ILE A 220 14.25 -29.82 14.41
CA ILE A 220 14.60 -31.20 14.10
C ILE A 220 15.33 -31.88 15.26
N THR A 221 16.34 -31.23 15.82
CA THR A 221 17.20 -31.84 16.85
C THR A 221 16.71 -31.56 18.26
N GLY A 222 15.90 -30.51 18.46
CA GLY A 222 15.44 -30.00 19.74
C GLY A 222 16.34 -28.92 20.34
N SER A 223 17.51 -28.67 19.74
CA SER A 223 18.45 -27.61 20.14
C SER A 223 19.48 -27.38 19.03
N THR A 224 19.84 -26.11 18.78
CA THR A 224 20.92 -25.77 17.83
C THR A 224 22.31 -26.23 18.29
N SER A 225 22.45 -26.71 19.54
CA SER A 225 23.70 -27.30 20.05
C SER A 225 23.80 -28.81 19.79
N THR A 226 22.71 -29.48 19.44
CA THR A 226 22.67 -30.93 19.20
C THR A 226 22.95 -31.17 17.72
N PRO A 227 23.98 -31.93 17.32
CA PRO A 227 24.28 -32.12 15.90
C PRO A 227 23.15 -32.82 15.16
N TYR A 228 23.09 -32.59 13.85
CA TYR A 228 22.35 -33.46 12.93
C TYR A 228 22.98 -34.86 12.88
N GLY A 229 22.29 -35.81 12.26
CA GLY A 229 22.92 -37.10 11.96
C GLY A 229 24.00 -36.98 10.89
N ASP A 230 24.97 -37.90 10.90
CA ASP A 230 26.17 -37.86 10.04
C ASP A 230 25.91 -37.86 8.52
N CYS A 231 24.69 -38.20 8.11
CA CYS A 231 24.26 -38.17 6.71
C CYS A 231 23.97 -36.75 6.19
N VAL A 232 23.74 -35.77 7.07
CA VAL A 232 23.35 -34.40 6.70
C VAL A 232 24.57 -33.59 6.29
N LYS A 233 24.45 -32.88 5.15
CA LYS A 233 25.54 -32.07 4.59
C LYS A 233 25.11 -30.61 4.42
N ASP A 234 26.03 -29.69 4.60
CA ASP A 234 25.82 -28.25 4.38
C ASP A 234 26.54 -27.73 3.11
N ASN A 235 27.20 -28.62 2.37
CA ASN A 235 27.96 -28.29 1.18
C ASN A 235 27.97 -29.44 0.15
N VAL A 236 28.25 -29.09 -1.10
CA VAL A 236 28.52 -30.05 -2.19
C VAL A 236 29.88 -29.72 -2.77
N GLY A 237 30.85 -30.63 -2.57
CA GLY A 237 32.21 -30.46 -3.07
C GLY A 237 32.93 -29.24 -2.47
N GLY A 238 32.65 -28.90 -1.21
CA GLY A 238 33.21 -27.73 -0.53
C GLY A 238 32.46 -26.42 -0.79
N THR A 239 31.56 -26.38 -1.79
CA THR A 239 30.68 -25.23 -2.01
C THR A 239 29.49 -25.32 -1.07
N VAL A 240 29.38 -24.36 -0.15
CA VAL A 240 28.28 -24.32 0.83
C VAL A 240 26.93 -24.13 0.16
N ILE A 241 25.89 -24.76 0.71
CA ILE A 241 24.52 -24.63 0.23
C ILE A 241 23.97 -23.28 0.66
N GLN A 242 23.55 -22.46 -0.32
CA GLN A 242 22.85 -21.22 -0.04
C GLN A 242 21.38 -21.47 0.24
N GLU A 243 20.80 -20.57 1.01
CA GLU A 243 19.40 -20.64 1.36
C GLU A 243 18.54 -20.36 0.11
N HIS A 244 17.59 -21.25 -0.16
CA HIS A 244 16.63 -21.09 -1.26
C HIS A 244 17.23 -21.04 -2.67
N ASP A 245 18.42 -21.62 -2.85
CA ASP A 245 19.05 -21.78 -4.15
C ASP A 245 18.60 -23.11 -4.81
N PRO A 246 17.87 -23.06 -5.94
CA PRO A 246 17.43 -24.27 -6.64
C PRO A 246 18.59 -25.01 -7.35
N ALA A 247 19.78 -24.40 -7.51
CA ALA A 247 20.90 -25.01 -8.23
C ALA A 247 21.37 -26.33 -7.59
N LEU A 248 21.17 -26.50 -6.27
CA LEU A 248 21.42 -27.75 -5.57
C LEU A 248 20.68 -28.93 -6.23
N PHE A 249 19.44 -28.74 -6.66
CA PHE A 249 18.61 -29.83 -7.20
C PHE A 249 19.06 -30.34 -8.56
N THR A 250 19.83 -29.53 -9.30
CA THR A 250 20.51 -29.98 -10.53
C THR A 250 21.74 -30.82 -10.19
N ALA A 251 22.55 -30.38 -9.22
CA ALA A 251 23.75 -31.10 -8.80
C ALA A 251 23.45 -32.38 -8.00
N LYS A 252 22.34 -32.39 -7.26
CA LYS A 252 21.90 -33.46 -6.35
C LYS A 252 20.40 -33.73 -6.51
N PRO A 253 19.98 -34.54 -7.49
CA PRO A 253 18.56 -34.84 -7.74
C PRO A 253 17.84 -35.56 -6.58
N ASN A 254 18.58 -36.22 -5.68
CA ASN A 254 18.07 -36.87 -4.48
C ASN A 254 18.10 -35.99 -3.24
N ALA A 255 18.51 -34.72 -3.38
CA ALA A 255 18.57 -33.80 -2.25
C ALA A 255 17.17 -33.55 -1.68
N ILE A 256 17.10 -33.57 -0.36
CA ILE A 256 16.04 -32.93 0.43
C ILE A 256 16.69 -31.82 1.25
N VAL A 257 16.09 -30.62 1.25
CA VAL A 257 16.62 -29.44 1.94
C VAL A 257 15.49 -28.60 2.53
N PRO A 258 15.64 -27.96 3.71
CA PRO A 258 14.66 -26.99 4.19
C PRO A 258 14.66 -25.75 3.29
N PHE A 259 13.48 -25.33 2.85
CA PHE A 259 13.30 -24.30 1.84
C PHE A 259 12.10 -23.42 2.23
N SER A 260 12.16 -22.12 1.92
CA SER A 260 11.01 -21.23 2.08
C SER A 260 9.98 -21.62 1.03
N LYS A 261 8.76 -21.92 1.47
CA LYS A 261 7.64 -22.27 0.61
C LYS A 261 7.36 -21.17 -0.42
N GLY A 262 7.48 -19.91 0.00
CA GLY A 262 7.35 -18.75 -0.87
C GLY A 262 8.37 -18.76 -1.99
N ARG A 263 9.65 -18.92 -1.63
CA ARG A 263 10.76 -18.96 -2.60
C ARG A 263 10.72 -20.20 -3.49
N ALA A 264 10.28 -21.35 -2.97
CA ALA A 264 10.06 -22.55 -3.77
C ALA A 264 9.00 -22.30 -4.86
N GLY A 265 7.93 -21.57 -4.56
CA GLY A 265 6.92 -21.16 -5.54
C GLY A 265 7.48 -20.30 -6.68
N LEU A 266 8.48 -19.45 -6.39
CA LEU A 266 9.16 -18.63 -7.39
C LEU A 266 10.16 -19.43 -8.25
N ALA A 267 10.69 -20.53 -7.73
CA ALA A 267 11.62 -21.41 -8.45
C ALA A 267 10.94 -22.34 -9.48
N GLY A 268 9.61 -22.32 -9.56
CA GLY A 268 8.83 -23.07 -10.54
C GLY A 268 8.99 -24.59 -10.42
N SER A 269 9.02 -25.30 -11.56
CA SER A 269 9.06 -26.77 -11.60
C SER A 269 10.40 -27.38 -11.19
N SER A 270 11.46 -26.58 -11.00
CA SER A 270 12.76 -27.07 -10.53
C SER A 270 12.72 -27.55 -9.08
N VAL A 271 11.80 -27.01 -8.28
CA VAL A 271 11.64 -27.31 -6.86
C VAL A 271 10.27 -27.92 -6.61
N LYS A 272 10.24 -29.07 -5.93
CA LYS A 272 9.02 -29.69 -5.42
C LYS A 272 8.98 -29.56 -3.91
N VAL A 273 7.95 -28.86 -3.41
CA VAL A 273 7.63 -28.86 -1.98
C VAL A 273 7.09 -30.23 -1.56
N VAL A 274 7.64 -30.77 -0.48
CA VAL A 274 7.12 -31.95 0.21
C VAL A 274 6.01 -31.50 1.15
N GLY A 275 4.86 -32.16 1.09
CA GLY A 275 3.68 -31.85 1.88
C GLY A 275 3.75 -32.36 3.33
N GLY A 276 2.73 -32.01 4.10
CA GLY A 276 2.57 -32.41 5.50
C GLY A 276 2.44 -31.19 6.41
N ASP A 277 1.35 -31.14 7.18
CA ASP A 277 1.06 -29.98 8.04
C ASP A 277 2.08 -29.85 9.17
N GLU A 278 2.60 -30.97 9.67
CA GLU A 278 3.63 -31.01 10.73
C GLU A 278 5.00 -30.51 10.26
N VAL A 279 5.27 -30.53 8.95
CA VAL A 279 6.54 -30.10 8.35
C VAL A 279 6.42 -28.76 7.63
N ALA A 280 5.25 -28.12 7.69
CA ALA A 280 5.02 -26.74 7.25
C ALA A 280 5.36 -25.75 8.40
N LEU A 281 6.66 -25.55 8.62
CA LEU A 281 7.21 -24.87 9.78
C LEU A 281 7.12 -23.35 9.63
N LYS A 282 6.17 -22.73 10.34
CA LYS A 282 5.94 -21.28 10.30
C LYS A 282 6.99 -20.49 11.06
N ARG A 283 7.44 -19.39 10.49
CA ARG A 283 8.33 -18.42 11.15
C ARG A 283 8.02 -16.99 10.72
N ASN A 284 8.29 -16.06 11.61
CA ASN A 284 8.26 -14.64 11.26
C ASN A 284 9.58 -14.22 10.62
N LEU A 285 9.49 -13.30 9.67
CA LEU A 285 10.61 -12.56 9.10
C LEU A 285 10.69 -11.20 9.80
N TYR A 286 11.91 -10.76 10.06
CA TYR A 286 12.19 -9.57 10.86
C TYR A 286 13.11 -8.60 10.14
N ASN A 287 12.95 -7.32 10.45
CA ASN A 287 13.99 -6.33 10.34
C ASN A 287 14.54 -6.06 11.74
N VAL A 288 15.83 -6.31 11.93
CA VAL A 288 16.53 -6.11 13.20
C VAL A 288 17.09 -4.70 13.21
N VAL A 289 16.86 -3.96 14.29
CA VAL A 289 17.37 -2.61 14.51
C VAL A 289 18.08 -2.52 15.85
N ARG A 290 18.84 -1.46 16.07
CA ARG A 290 19.41 -1.16 17.38
C ARG A 290 18.33 -0.56 18.30
N THR A 291 18.41 -0.85 19.59
CA THR A 291 17.42 -0.38 20.59
C THR A 291 17.34 1.14 20.64
N GLU A 292 18.49 1.81 20.61
CA GLU A 292 18.60 3.26 20.66
C GLU A 292 18.08 3.95 19.38
N GLU A 293 17.95 3.18 18.29
CA GLU A 293 17.51 3.66 16.98
C GLU A 293 16.06 3.28 16.67
N SER A 294 15.46 2.34 17.41
CA SER A 294 14.17 1.75 17.05
C SER A 294 13.04 2.77 16.95
N ASN A 295 13.13 3.89 17.67
CA ASN A 295 12.13 4.97 17.66
C ASN A 295 12.44 6.10 16.67
N ARG A 296 13.50 5.99 15.85
CA ARG A 296 13.79 7.00 14.82
C ARG A 296 12.63 7.06 13.81
N THR A 297 12.33 8.28 13.36
CA THR A 297 11.19 8.55 12.47
C THR A 297 11.29 7.80 11.14
N ASP A 298 12.48 7.63 10.59
CA ASP A 298 12.71 6.87 9.36
C ASP A 298 12.41 5.37 9.55
N ILE A 299 12.90 4.76 10.64
CA ILE A 299 12.57 3.37 11.01
C ILE A 299 11.07 3.21 11.24
N GLN A 300 10.43 4.12 11.98
CA GLN A 300 9.01 4.01 12.30
C GLN A 300 8.10 4.26 11.08
N SER A 301 8.44 5.20 10.21
CA SER A 301 7.66 5.49 9.00
C SER A 301 7.78 4.39 7.94
N PHE A 302 8.90 3.68 7.87
CA PHE A 302 9.04 2.54 6.96
C PHE A 302 8.56 1.23 7.61
N PHE A 303 9.10 0.85 8.77
CA PHE A 303 8.88 -0.45 9.40
C PHE A 303 7.85 -0.48 10.52
N GLY A 304 7.51 0.65 11.15
CA GLY A 304 6.66 0.67 12.35
C GLY A 304 5.22 0.18 12.11
N GLU A 305 4.43 0.06 13.18
CA GLU A 305 3.05 -0.44 13.11
C GLU A 305 2.14 0.36 12.17
N SER A 306 2.40 1.66 12.04
CA SER A 306 1.73 2.56 11.08
C SER A 306 2.60 2.88 9.86
N GLY A 307 3.75 2.20 9.72
CA GLY A 307 4.71 2.40 8.64
C GLY A 307 4.28 1.74 7.34
N PHE A 308 5.02 2.06 6.26
CA PHE A 308 4.72 1.56 4.92
C PHE A 308 4.68 0.05 4.82
N VAL A 309 5.62 -0.66 5.45
CA VAL A 309 5.74 -2.12 5.35
C VAL A 309 4.51 -2.86 5.91
N CYS A 310 3.76 -2.26 6.83
CA CYS A 310 2.53 -2.81 7.40
C CYS A 310 1.26 -2.23 6.77
N SER A 311 1.38 -1.49 5.67
CA SER A 311 0.25 -0.92 4.93
C SER A 311 -0.38 -1.93 3.95
N ALA A 312 -1.61 -1.63 3.51
CA ALA A 312 -2.26 -2.40 2.44
C ALA A 312 -1.48 -2.38 1.13
N ALA A 313 -0.77 -1.28 0.82
CA ALA A 313 0.04 -1.17 -0.40
C ALA A 313 1.27 -2.09 -0.39
N ALA A 314 1.84 -2.35 0.78
CA ALA A 314 2.96 -3.28 0.94
C ALA A 314 2.54 -4.75 0.88
N HIS A 315 1.26 -5.07 1.11
CA HIS A 315 0.75 -6.44 1.12
C HIS A 315 1.10 -7.20 -0.17
N ASP A 316 0.78 -6.62 -1.32
CA ASP A 316 0.99 -7.28 -2.62
C ASP A 316 2.47 -7.41 -2.99
N LEU A 317 3.32 -6.48 -2.51
CA LEU A 317 4.77 -6.55 -2.69
C LEU A 317 5.37 -7.70 -1.88
N ILE A 318 4.93 -7.87 -0.63
CA ILE A 318 5.35 -9.00 0.22
C ILE A 318 4.85 -10.32 -0.38
N LYS A 319 3.62 -10.33 -0.91
CA LYS A 319 3.04 -11.49 -1.60
C LYS A 319 3.80 -11.87 -2.86
N ALA A 320 4.19 -10.89 -3.67
CA ALA A 320 4.99 -11.08 -4.87
C ALA A 320 6.37 -11.69 -4.56
N ALA A 321 6.94 -11.39 -3.39
CA ALA A 321 8.17 -12.02 -2.90
C ALA A 321 7.97 -13.43 -2.32
N GLY A 322 6.72 -13.93 -2.29
CA GLY A 322 6.37 -15.28 -1.83
C GLY A 322 5.94 -15.38 -0.37
N PHE A 323 5.83 -14.28 0.37
CA PHE A 323 5.50 -14.29 1.80
C PHE A 323 4.09 -13.76 2.05
N ASP A 324 3.57 -13.97 3.25
CA ASP A 324 2.30 -13.35 3.68
C ASP A 324 2.60 -12.20 4.64
N GLN A 325 2.02 -11.02 4.41
CA GLN A 325 2.20 -9.89 5.34
C GLN A 325 1.57 -10.22 6.70
N LEU A 326 2.26 -9.91 7.79
CA LEU A 326 1.68 -10.03 9.13
C LEU A 326 0.60 -8.97 9.34
N ALA A 327 -0.41 -9.31 10.13
CA ALA A 327 -1.41 -8.35 10.58
C ALA A 327 -0.77 -7.32 11.55
N GLY A 328 -1.29 -6.09 11.55
CA GLY A 328 -0.93 -5.08 12.57
C GLY A 328 -1.63 -5.34 13.90
N ALA A 329 -1.27 -4.57 14.94
CA ALA A 329 -1.81 -4.76 16.30
C ALA A 329 -3.33 -4.67 16.40
N ALA A 330 -3.96 -3.77 15.64
CA ALA A 330 -5.42 -3.61 15.59
C ALA A 330 -6.17 -4.87 15.09
N LEU A 331 -5.44 -5.77 14.42
CA LEU A 331 -5.93 -7.03 13.88
C LEU A 331 -5.38 -8.24 14.64
N GLY A 332 -4.76 -8.00 15.81
CA GLY A 332 -4.17 -9.03 16.66
C GLY A 332 -2.81 -9.56 16.20
N GLY A 333 -2.19 -8.96 15.17
CA GLY A 333 -0.86 -9.36 14.69
C GLY A 333 0.28 -8.49 15.24
N ASP A 334 1.51 -8.79 14.81
CA ASP A 334 2.74 -8.16 15.27
C ASP A 334 3.49 -7.36 14.19
N CYS A 335 2.89 -7.12 13.03
CA CYS A 335 3.53 -6.33 11.98
C CYS A 335 3.93 -4.96 12.53
N GLY A 336 5.21 -4.64 12.39
CA GLY A 336 5.76 -3.32 12.71
C GLY A 336 5.98 -3.05 14.19
N LYS A 337 5.66 -4.01 15.07
CA LYS A 337 5.94 -3.89 16.50
C LYS A 337 7.43 -4.00 16.77
N VAL A 338 7.96 -3.11 17.60
CA VAL A 338 9.33 -3.24 18.11
C VAL A 338 9.33 -4.22 19.28
N LEU A 339 9.94 -5.38 19.10
CA LEU A 339 9.99 -6.45 20.10
C LEU A 339 11.41 -6.69 20.61
N ASN A 340 11.51 -7.15 21.86
CA ASN A 340 12.75 -7.55 22.54
C ASN A 340 12.93 -9.08 22.61
N ALA A 341 12.11 -9.82 21.88
CA ALA A 341 12.17 -11.27 21.71
C ALA A 341 11.60 -11.65 20.34
N GLY A 342 11.85 -12.88 19.90
CA GLY A 342 11.14 -13.43 18.74
C GLY A 342 9.63 -13.52 19.00
N SER A 343 8.84 -13.40 17.94
CA SER A 343 7.38 -13.57 17.99
C SER A 343 6.96 -14.88 17.33
N SER A 344 6.03 -15.58 17.96
CA SER A 344 5.29 -16.73 17.43
C SER A 344 3.86 -16.36 16.96
N ASN A 345 3.55 -15.07 16.86
CA ASN A 345 2.29 -14.60 16.31
C ASN A 345 2.35 -14.68 14.78
N PHE A 346 1.53 -15.54 14.20
CA PHE A 346 1.47 -15.77 12.75
C PHE A 346 0.18 -15.25 12.13
N THR A 347 -0.49 -14.31 12.79
CA THR A 347 -1.70 -13.69 12.26
C THR A 347 -1.34 -12.89 11.01
N ILE A 348 -1.94 -13.24 9.88
CA ILE A 348 -1.69 -12.61 8.58
C ILE A 348 -2.71 -11.50 8.31
N ASN A 349 -2.28 -10.50 7.55
CA ASN A 349 -3.17 -9.45 7.06
C ASN A 349 -3.97 -9.97 5.86
N THR A 350 -5.27 -9.71 5.84
CA THR A 350 -6.15 -10.03 4.70
C THR A 350 -6.76 -8.75 4.18
N ILE A 351 -6.42 -8.38 2.94
CA ILE A 351 -6.92 -7.14 2.32
C ILE A 351 -8.35 -7.34 1.81
N THR A 352 -9.29 -6.56 2.36
CA THR A 352 -10.67 -6.46 1.88
C THR A 352 -10.83 -5.23 1.01
N THR A 353 -11.49 -5.35 -0.15
CA THR A 353 -11.89 -4.18 -0.96
C THR A 353 -13.35 -3.83 -0.68
N PRO A 354 -13.66 -2.66 -0.09
CA PRO A 354 -15.04 -2.26 0.15
C PRO A 354 -15.78 -1.93 -1.14
N THR A 355 -17.11 -2.03 -1.11
CA THR A 355 -17.96 -1.50 -2.18
C THR A 355 -18.38 -0.06 -1.84
N VAL A 356 -18.32 0.84 -2.82
CA VAL A 356 -18.72 2.24 -2.67
C VAL A 356 -19.91 2.55 -3.57
N GLY A 357 -20.97 3.12 -2.98
CA GLY A 357 -22.14 3.63 -3.70
C GLY A 357 -22.27 5.14 -3.56
N VAL A 358 -22.62 5.84 -4.64
CA VAL A 358 -22.75 7.31 -4.66
C VAL A 358 -24.21 7.73 -4.76
N SER A 359 -24.60 8.68 -3.92
CA SER A 359 -25.93 9.29 -3.88
C SER A 359 -25.84 10.75 -3.47
N GLY A 360 -26.96 11.47 -3.50
CA GLY A 360 -27.03 12.82 -3.00
C GLY A 360 -28.45 13.34 -2.90
N THR A 361 -28.62 14.40 -2.12
CA THR A 361 -29.92 15.04 -1.89
C THR A 361 -29.76 16.55 -1.70
N GLY A 362 -30.81 17.31 -2.00
CA GLY A 362 -30.83 18.76 -1.81
C GLY A 362 -31.26 19.52 -3.07
N GLY A 363 -31.03 20.84 -3.03
CA GLY A 363 -31.36 21.74 -4.13
C GLY A 363 -30.13 22.49 -4.66
N PRO A 364 -30.31 23.34 -5.69
CA PRO A 364 -29.23 24.13 -6.24
C PRO A 364 -28.63 25.03 -5.15
N GLY A 365 -27.31 25.03 -5.01
CA GLY A 365 -26.62 25.84 -4.01
C GLY A 365 -26.52 25.24 -2.59
N ALA A 366 -27.23 24.14 -2.31
CA ALA A 366 -27.21 23.45 -1.03
C ALA A 366 -27.52 21.95 -1.24
N TYR A 367 -26.56 21.24 -1.84
CA TYR A 367 -26.66 19.83 -2.17
C TYR A 367 -25.65 19.01 -1.38
N ASN A 368 -26.09 17.96 -0.69
CA ASN A 368 -25.23 17.06 0.06
C ASN A 368 -24.96 15.82 -0.79
N LEU A 369 -23.68 15.49 -0.97
CA LEU A 369 -23.27 14.21 -1.54
C LEU A 369 -23.12 13.20 -0.41
N LYS A 370 -23.43 11.94 -0.72
CA LYS A 370 -23.28 10.81 0.19
C LYS A 370 -22.62 9.64 -0.53
N ALA A 371 -21.58 9.10 0.08
CA ALA A 371 -21.02 7.81 -0.27
C ALA A 371 -21.43 6.78 0.80
N THR A 372 -21.96 5.65 0.36
CA THR A 372 -22.19 4.47 1.21
C THR A 372 -21.03 3.51 0.99
N VAL A 373 -20.31 3.17 2.04
CA VAL A 373 -19.18 2.24 2.03
C VAL A 373 -19.60 0.97 2.77
N THR A 374 -19.54 -0.17 2.09
CA THR A 374 -19.99 -1.46 2.65
C THR A 374 -18.86 -2.48 2.59
N SER A 375 -18.62 -3.13 3.72
CA SER A 375 -17.60 -4.17 3.88
C SER A 375 -17.88 -5.00 5.15
N ASN A 376 -17.25 -6.18 5.25
CA ASN A 376 -17.17 -6.96 6.47
C ASN A 376 -15.71 -7.43 6.65
N PRO A 377 -14.98 -6.98 7.69
CA PRO A 377 -15.40 -6.09 8.77
C PRO A 377 -15.74 -4.66 8.29
N THR A 378 -16.32 -3.84 9.16
CA THR A 378 -16.68 -2.44 8.83
C THR A 378 -15.43 -1.60 8.55
N ALA A 379 -15.34 -1.03 7.36
CA ALA A 379 -14.25 -0.16 6.97
C ALA A 379 -14.35 1.21 7.65
N VAL A 380 -13.21 1.72 8.11
CA VAL A 380 -13.05 3.12 8.54
C VAL A 380 -12.14 3.86 7.57
N GLY A 381 -12.28 5.18 7.52
CA GLY A 381 -11.47 6.03 6.64
C GLY A 381 -12.25 7.25 6.19
N THR A 382 -11.88 7.75 5.02
CA THR A 382 -12.48 8.95 4.44
C THR A 382 -12.88 8.74 2.99
N VAL A 383 -13.71 9.64 2.46
CA VAL A 383 -14.10 9.68 1.05
C VAL A 383 -13.77 11.03 0.46
N THR A 384 -13.19 11.04 -0.74
CA THR A 384 -13.06 12.22 -1.60
C THR A 384 -14.09 12.13 -2.72
N PHE A 385 -14.85 13.21 -2.92
CA PHE A 385 -15.81 13.36 -4.00
C PHE A 385 -15.25 14.30 -5.07
N SER A 386 -15.30 13.89 -6.34
CA SER A 386 -14.86 14.70 -7.48
C SER A 386 -15.83 14.63 -8.66
N GLU A 387 -15.77 15.63 -9.54
CA GLU A 387 -16.49 15.69 -10.82
C GLU A 387 -15.52 16.14 -11.92
N GLY A 388 -15.37 15.35 -12.98
CA GLY A 388 -14.45 15.67 -14.08
C GLY A 388 -12.98 15.84 -13.65
N GLY A 389 -12.56 15.12 -12.60
CA GLY A 389 -11.20 15.21 -12.03
C GLY A 389 -10.99 16.37 -11.05
N LYS A 390 -12.00 17.23 -10.82
CA LYS A 390 -11.93 18.29 -9.82
C LYS A 390 -12.55 17.85 -8.50
N ASP A 391 -11.79 17.96 -7.41
CA ASP A 391 -12.30 17.69 -6.07
C ASP A 391 -13.40 18.69 -5.67
N LEU A 392 -14.53 18.14 -5.25
CA LEU A 392 -15.67 18.87 -4.69
C LEU A 392 -15.61 18.89 -3.16
N ALA A 393 -15.16 17.79 -2.55
CA ALA A 393 -14.93 17.64 -1.12
C ALA A 393 -13.91 16.54 -0.88
N THR A 394 -12.89 16.81 -0.04
CA THR A 394 -11.81 15.87 0.29
C THR A 394 -11.88 15.45 1.75
N GLY A 395 -11.49 14.22 2.07
CA GLY A 395 -11.31 13.79 3.46
C GLY A 395 -12.61 13.72 4.28
N VAL A 396 -13.75 13.45 3.63
CA VAL A 396 -15.04 13.37 4.32
C VAL A 396 -15.07 12.10 5.17
N PRO A 397 -15.19 12.17 6.50
CA PRO A 397 -15.08 11.00 7.36
C PRO A 397 -16.27 10.05 7.19
N ILE A 398 -16.00 8.74 7.32
CA ILE A 398 -17.03 7.71 7.33
C ILE A 398 -17.58 7.56 8.76
N VAL A 399 -18.89 7.73 8.89
CA VAL A 399 -19.65 7.48 10.12
C VAL A 399 -20.76 6.50 9.79
N SER A 400 -20.78 5.35 10.48
CA SER A 400 -21.77 4.28 10.27
C SER A 400 -21.90 3.85 8.79
N GLY A 401 -20.75 3.64 8.14
CA GLY A 401 -20.67 3.21 6.73
C GLY A 401 -21.03 4.30 5.71
N GLN A 402 -21.11 5.58 6.12
CA GLN A 402 -21.48 6.68 5.23
C GLN A 402 -20.54 7.88 5.38
N ALA A 403 -20.13 8.46 4.27
CA ALA A 403 -19.48 9.77 4.23
C ALA A 403 -20.44 10.78 3.59
N VAL A 404 -20.79 11.86 4.30
CA VAL A 404 -21.75 12.87 3.86
C VAL A 404 -21.08 14.25 3.86
N THR A 405 -21.12 14.94 2.73
CA THR A 405 -20.50 16.27 2.61
C THR A 405 -21.31 17.33 3.37
N ALA A 406 -20.67 18.44 3.71
CA ALA A 406 -21.39 19.70 3.91
C ALA A 406 -22.12 20.12 2.62
N PRO A 407 -23.13 21.02 2.69
CA PRO A 407 -23.87 21.45 1.50
C PRO A 407 -22.96 22.11 0.46
N LEU A 408 -22.99 21.58 -0.77
CA LEU A 408 -22.23 22.05 -1.92
C LEU A 408 -23.08 22.93 -2.83
N LYS A 409 -22.41 23.82 -3.55
CA LYS A 409 -23.04 24.67 -4.57
C LYS A 409 -23.03 24.00 -5.94
N LEU A 410 -23.83 22.95 -6.08
CA LEU A 410 -24.05 22.31 -7.38
C LEU A 410 -25.15 23.03 -8.16
N ALA A 411 -24.96 23.13 -9.47
CA ALA A 411 -25.97 23.68 -10.38
C ALA A 411 -27.13 22.70 -10.55
N ALA A 412 -28.28 23.17 -11.03
CA ALA A 412 -29.37 22.27 -11.39
C ALA A 412 -28.98 21.47 -12.65
N GLY A 413 -29.18 20.15 -12.62
CA GLY A 413 -28.72 19.29 -13.70
C GLY A 413 -28.39 17.88 -13.24
N SER A 414 -27.78 17.12 -14.15
CA SER A 414 -27.21 15.80 -13.88
C SER A 414 -25.72 15.94 -13.69
N HIS A 415 -25.18 15.35 -12.63
CA HIS A 415 -23.77 15.41 -12.25
C HIS A 415 -23.21 14.00 -12.14
N SER A 416 -22.04 13.78 -12.74
CA SER A 416 -21.32 12.50 -12.65
C SER A 416 -20.26 12.63 -11.56
N ILE A 417 -20.51 11.98 -10.43
CA ILE A 417 -19.73 12.14 -9.22
C ILE A 417 -18.94 10.86 -8.98
N THR A 418 -17.62 11.01 -8.88
CA THR A 418 -16.71 9.96 -8.44
C THR A 418 -16.49 10.09 -6.93
N ALA A 419 -16.66 9.00 -6.20
CA ALA A 419 -16.32 8.88 -4.79
C ALA A 419 -15.18 7.88 -4.62
N THR A 420 -14.09 8.33 -3.98
CA THR A 420 -12.90 7.52 -3.72
C THR A 420 -12.75 7.33 -2.22
N PHE A 421 -12.91 6.09 -1.75
CA PHE A 421 -12.65 5.68 -0.38
C PHE A 421 -11.15 5.51 -0.14
N THR A 422 -10.62 6.24 0.85
CA THR A 422 -9.25 6.08 1.36
C THR A 422 -9.31 5.38 2.72
N PRO A 423 -8.70 4.19 2.87
CA PRO A 423 -8.76 3.41 4.09
C PRO A 423 -7.99 4.06 5.24
N GLY A 424 -8.56 3.99 6.44
CA GLY A 424 -7.87 4.32 7.69
C GLY A 424 -7.25 3.11 8.39
N GLN A 425 -7.33 1.93 7.77
CA GLN A 425 -6.89 0.65 8.32
C GLN A 425 -6.06 -0.11 7.27
N SER A 426 -5.05 -0.85 7.71
CA SER A 426 -4.12 -1.57 6.83
C SER A 426 -4.70 -2.82 6.16
N ASN A 427 -5.88 -3.29 6.56
CA ASN A 427 -6.56 -4.44 5.95
C ASN A 427 -7.62 -4.07 4.92
N PHE A 428 -7.65 -2.82 4.45
CA PHE A 428 -8.56 -2.38 3.41
C PHE A 428 -7.82 -1.77 2.23
N ALA A 429 -8.28 -2.11 1.03
CA ALA A 429 -7.83 -1.45 -0.20
C ALA A 429 -8.63 -0.16 -0.46
N THR A 430 -8.03 0.74 -1.24
CA THR A 430 -8.73 1.89 -1.81
C THR A 430 -9.83 1.39 -2.74
N ALA A 431 -11.00 2.03 -2.69
CA ALA A 431 -12.12 1.69 -3.56
C ALA A 431 -12.73 2.94 -4.18
N THR A 432 -13.08 2.88 -5.46
CA THR A 432 -13.63 4.02 -6.19
C THR A 432 -14.92 3.63 -6.90
N SER A 433 -15.88 4.54 -6.92
CA SER A 433 -17.15 4.34 -7.65
C SER A 433 -17.61 5.66 -8.26
N THR A 434 -18.27 5.59 -9.40
CA THR A 434 -18.87 6.75 -10.07
C THR A 434 -20.38 6.56 -10.14
N GLY A 435 -21.13 7.55 -9.68
CA GLY A 435 -22.58 7.57 -9.73
C GLY A 435 -23.12 8.88 -10.28
N THR A 436 -24.33 8.83 -10.85
CA THR A 436 -25.02 10.02 -11.34
C THR A 436 -25.96 10.54 -10.27
N VAL A 437 -25.83 11.82 -9.91
CA VAL A 437 -26.77 12.51 -9.02
C VAL A 437 -27.51 13.60 -9.78
N LYS A 438 -28.74 13.90 -9.37
CA LYS A 438 -29.58 14.90 -10.02
C LYS A 438 -29.95 16.00 -9.05
N VAL A 439 -29.62 17.23 -9.42
CA VAL A 439 -29.98 18.44 -8.69
C VAL A 439 -31.22 19.03 -9.35
N ALA A 440 -32.35 19.02 -8.63
CA ALA A 440 -33.61 19.53 -9.15
C ALA A 440 -33.58 21.06 -9.28
N LYS A 441 -34.35 21.60 -10.24
CA LYS A 441 -34.60 23.05 -10.32
C LYS A 441 -35.47 23.51 -9.16
N THR A 442 -35.28 24.75 -8.70
CA THR A 442 -36.13 25.35 -7.67
C THR A 442 -37.48 25.78 -8.22
N LYS A 443 -38.51 25.86 -7.37
CA LYS A 443 -39.79 26.47 -7.76
C LYS A 443 -39.61 27.97 -7.93
N ALA A 444 -40.02 28.52 -9.08
CA ALA A 444 -40.01 29.97 -9.32
C ALA A 444 -41.08 30.68 -8.48
N VAL A 445 -40.70 31.80 -7.84
CA VAL A 445 -41.64 32.66 -7.10
C VAL A 445 -42.02 33.85 -7.96
N LEU A 446 -43.26 33.88 -8.47
CA LEU A 446 -43.76 34.91 -9.39
C LEU A 446 -44.76 35.86 -8.71
N SER A 447 -44.49 37.17 -8.80
CA SER A 447 -45.37 38.25 -8.36
C SER A 447 -45.50 39.36 -9.41
N GLU A 448 -46.53 40.21 -9.24
CA GLU A 448 -46.84 41.29 -10.17
C GLU A 448 -47.41 42.51 -9.43
N THR A 449 -47.39 43.68 -10.07
CA THR A 449 -47.78 44.99 -9.50
C THR A 449 -48.67 45.80 -10.44
N PHE A 450 -49.36 45.15 -11.37
CA PHE A 450 -50.31 45.82 -12.24
C PHE A 450 -51.49 46.36 -11.44
N PRO A 451 -52.02 47.55 -11.79
CA PRO A 451 -53.19 48.10 -11.13
C PRO A 451 -54.44 47.26 -11.45
N ALA A 452 -55.19 46.86 -10.41
CA ALA A 452 -56.43 46.12 -10.58
C ALA A 452 -57.53 46.91 -11.31
N LYS A 453 -57.49 48.25 -11.23
CA LYS A 453 -58.41 49.18 -11.91
C LYS A 453 -57.63 50.35 -12.53
N VAL A 454 -57.96 50.72 -13.76
CA VAL A 454 -57.40 51.88 -14.47
C VAL A 454 -58.52 52.67 -15.12
N LYS A 455 -58.54 54.01 -14.95
CA LYS A 455 -59.52 54.89 -15.58
C LYS A 455 -59.05 55.35 -16.96
N LEU A 456 -59.97 55.43 -17.92
CA LEU A 456 -59.74 56.10 -19.20
C LEU A 456 -59.67 57.60 -18.96
N LYS A 457 -58.70 58.28 -19.60
CA LYS A 457 -58.72 59.75 -19.69
C LYS A 457 -59.56 60.15 -20.92
N LYS A 458 -59.40 61.35 -21.49
CA LYS A 458 -60.03 61.76 -22.78
C LYS A 458 -59.73 60.82 -23.98
N ALA A 459 -58.92 59.77 -23.81
CA ALA A 459 -58.54 58.79 -24.82
C ALA A 459 -59.39 57.50 -24.79
N LYS A 460 -59.64 56.90 -25.96
CA LYS A 460 -60.42 55.65 -26.10
C LYS A 460 -59.72 54.38 -25.59
N ALA A 461 -58.45 54.45 -25.22
CA ALA A 461 -57.67 53.32 -24.68
C ALA A 461 -56.49 53.83 -23.82
N VAL A 462 -56.06 53.03 -22.83
CA VAL A 462 -54.99 53.39 -21.87
C VAL A 462 -53.89 52.33 -21.83
N ALA A 463 -52.63 52.77 -21.74
CA ALA A 463 -51.50 51.88 -21.51
C ALA A 463 -51.41 51.50 -20.02
N VAL A 464 -51.39 50.21 -19.72
CA VAL A 464 -51.29 49.71 -18.35
C VAL A 464 -49.83 49.33 -18.08
N LYS A 465 -49.25 49.90 -17.03
CA LYS A 465 -47.88 49.63 -16.60
C LYS A 465 -47.89 48.79 -15.33
N GLY A 466 -46.94 47.88 -15.22
CA GLY A 466 -46.72 47.08 -14.03
C GLY A 466 -45.33 46.45 -14.08
N THR A 467 -44.89 45.91 -12.95
CA THR A 467 -43.65 45.13 -12.87
C THR A 467 -43.98 43.68 -12.56
N VAL A 468 -43.40 42.77 -13.32
CA VAL A 468 -43.39 41.34 -13.03
C VAL A 468 -42.07 41.00 -12.34
N THR A 469 -42.14 40.28 -11.22
CA THR A 469 -40.96 39.78 -10.52
C THR A 469 -41.00 38.26 -10.51
N VAL A 470 -39.91 37.64 -10.92
CA VAL A 470 -39.62 36.21 -10.70
C VAL A 470 -38.32 36.15 -9.92
N LYS A 471 -38.40 35.92 -8.60
CA LYS A 471 -37.26 36.09 -7.69
C LYS A 471 -36.09 35.19 -8.10
N GLY A 472 -34.91 35.79 -8.32
CA GLY A 472 -33.68 35.08 -8.64
C GLY A 472 -33.59 34.48 -10.06
N ALA A 473 -34.67 34.57 -10.84
CA ALA A 473 -34.76 33.94 -12.16
C ALA A 473 -34.27 34.85 -13.30
N THR A 474 -33.89 34.22 -14.40
CA THR A 474 -33.44 34.80 -15.66
C THR A 474 -34.44 34.50 -16.78
N GLY A 475 -34.14 34.88 -18.03
CA GLY A 475 -35.03 34.57 -19.17
C GLY A 475 -36.15 35.59 -19.38
N LYS A 476 -37.30 35.15 -19.89
CA LYS A 476 -38.41 36.02 -20.33
C LYS A 476 -39.73 35.65 -19.66
N VAL A 477 -40.53 36.67 -19.39
CA VAL A 477 -41.95 36.51 -19.02
C VAL A 477 -42.84 36.94 -20.19
N ALA A 478 -43.94 36.22 -20.38
CA ALA A 478 -44.95 36.52 -21.39
C ALA A 478 -46.29 36.86 -20.71
N ILE A 479 -46.88 38.00 -21.05
CA ILE A 479 -48.22 38.37 -20.61
C ILE A 479 -49.19 38.00 -21.72
N LYS A 480 -50.19 37.18 -21.40
CA LYS A 480 -51.16 36.62 -22.34
C LYS A 480 -52.59 37.01 -21.97
N LEU A 481 -53.42 37.14 -23.00
CA LEU A 481 -54.88 37.19 -22.90
C LEU A 481 -55.43 35.96 -23.62
N GLY A 482 -55.92 34.98 -22.85
CA GLY A 482 -56.19 33.64 -23.39
C GLY A 482 -54.93 33.04 -24.02
N LYS A 483 -55.01 32.59 -25.28
CA LYS A 483 -53.87 32.05 -26.04
C LYS A 483 -52.95 33.14 -26.62
N LYS A 484 -53.41 34.39 -26.73
CA LYS A 484 -52.67 35.48 -27.39
C LYS A 484 -51.63 36.09 -26.45
N THR A 485 -50.35 36.06 -26.86
CA THR A 485 -49.29 36.81 -26.18
C THR A 485 -49.40 38.29 -26.51
N LEU A 486 -49.63 39.12 -25.49
CA LEU A 486 -49.72 40.57 -25.60
C LEU A 486 -48.34 41.23 -25.56
N LYS A 487 -47.45 40.72 -24.72
CA LYS A 487 -46.08 41.23 -24.57
C LYS A 487 -45.17 40.15 -24.01
N SER A 488 -43.93 40.12 -24.47
CA SER A 488 -42.84 39.35 -23.86
C SER A 488 -41.73 40.31 -23.46
N VAL A 489 -41.19 40.15 -22.24
CA VAL A 489 -40.15 41.03 -21.69
C VAL A 489 -39.11 40.18 -20.96
N SER A 490 -37.82 40.46 -21.18
CA SER A 490 -36.73 39.82 -20.47
C SER A 490 -36.65 40.30 -19.03
N LEU A 491 -36.36 39.38 -18.11
CA LEU A 491 -36.04 39.68 -16.73
C LEU A 491 -34.62 40.25 -16.64
N LYS A 492 -34.45 41.33 -15.88
CA LYS A 492 -33.16 41.85 -15.43
C LYS A 492 -33.14 41.80 -13.90
N GLY A 493 -32.25 41.00 -13.32
CA GLY A 493 -32.23 40.76 -11.87
C GLY A 493 -33.54 40.20 -11.32
N GLY A 494 -34.19 39.28 -12.05
CA GLY A 494 -35.49 38.71 -11.67
C GLY A 494 -36.68 39.67 -11.82
N LYS A 495 -36.54 40.83 -12.47
CA LYS A 495 -37.64 41.80 -12.65
C LYS A 495 -37.81 42.22 -14.11
N ALA A 496 -39.04 42.43 -14.53
CA ALA A 496 -39.40 42.99 -15.84
C ALA A 496 -40.41 44.13 -15.66
N LYS A 497 -40.05 45.35 -16.08
CA LYS A 497 -40.99 46.46 -16.22
C LYS A 497 -41.77 46.27 -17.52
N VAL A 498 -43.09 46.22 -17.42
CA VAL A 498 -43.98 45.88 -18.53
C VAL A 498 -44.93 47.04 -18.81
N VAL A 499 -45.04 47.40 -20.07
CA VAL A 499 -46.09 48.29 -20.59
C VAL A 499 -46.94 47.46 -21.55
N LEU A 500 -48.20 47.24 -21.19
CA LEU A 500 -49.15 46.52 -22.04
C LEU A 500 -49.59 47.39 -23.22
N PRO A 501 -49.98 46.77 -24.35
CA PRO A 501 -50.70 47.47 -25.42
C PRO A 501 -51.90 48.24 -24.85
N LYS A 502 -52.27 49.37 -25.48
CA LYS A 502 -53.40 50.19 -25.01
C LYS A 502 -54.68 49.35 -24.95
N LEU A 503 -55.30 49.28 -23.77
CA LEU A 503 -56.53 48.52 -23.52
C LEU A 503 -57.73 49.46 -23.56
N LYS A 504 -58.82 49.03 -24.20
CA LYS A 504 -60.13 49.72 -24.19
C LYS A 504 -60.86 49.45 -22.87
N LYS A 505 -62.02 50.08 -22.66
CA LYS A 505 -62.92 49.76 -21.54
C LYS A 505 -63.22 48.25 -21.53
N GLY A 506 -63.07 47.60 -20.37
CA GLY A 506 -63.32 46.15 -20.24
C GLY A 506 -62.63 45.54 -19.02
N ALA A 507 -62.97 44.30 -18.70
CA ALA A 507 -62.30 43.50 -17.68
C ALA A 507 -61.42 42.44 -18.36
N TYR A 508 -60.11 42.48 -18.10
CA TYR A 508 -59.13 41.62 -18.74
C TYR A 508 -58.54 40.65 -17.71
N LYS A 509 -58.84 39.34 -17.85
CA LYS A 509 -58.18 38.25 -17.11
C LYS A 509 -56.90 37.88 -17.85
N LEU A 510 -55.76 38.30 -17.33
CA LEU A 510 -54.44 38.16 -17.94
C LEU A 510 -53.63 37.09 -17.24
N THR A 511 -52.78 36.39 -17.99
CA THR A 511 -51.87 35.38 -17.45
C THR A 511 -50.43 35.79 -17.72
N ILE A 512 -49.62 35.82 -16.67
CA ILE A 512 -48.17 35.90 -16.76
C ILE A 512 -47.65 34.46 -16.83
N ALA A 513 -46.91 34.15 -17.88
CA ALA A 513 -46.26 32.86 -18.04
C ALA A 513 -44.74 33.04 -18.05
N TYR A 514 -44.07 32.30 -17.17
CA TYR A 514 -42.63 32.15 -17.12
C TYR A 514 -42.29 30.70 -17.47
N ALA A 515 -41.45 30.49 -18.49
CA ALA A 515 -41.14 29.16 -19.02
C ALA A 515 -40.09 28.38 -18.21
N GLY A 516 -39.50 28.99 -17.17
CA GLY A 516 -38.36 28.43 -16.46
C GLY A 516 -37.02 28.88 -17.06
N ASP A 517 -35.94 28.62 -16.34
CA ASP A 517 -34.56 28.80 -16.80
C ASP A 517 -33.70 27.59 -16.36
N ALA A 518 -32.37 27.76 -16.34
CA ALA A 518 -31.45 26.69 -15.92
C ALA A 518 -31.69 26.25 -14.47
N THR A 519 -32.10 27.15 -13.57
CA THR A 519 -32.17 26.89 -12.13
C THR A 519 -33.58 26.92 -11.55
N HIS A 520 -34.57 27.44 -12.29
CA HIS A 520 -35.95 27.60 -11.87
C HIS A 520 -36.93 26.89 -12.80
N LEU A 521 -37.96 26.28 -12.22
CA LEU A 521 -39.09 25.69 -12.93
C LEU A 521 -39.99 26.76 -13.58
N ALA A 522 -40.76 26.32 -14.57
CA ALA A 522 -41.81 27.14 -15.16
C ALA A 522 -42.90 27.47 -14.13
N VAL A 523 -43.51 28.65 -14.23
CA VAL A 523 -44.64 29.04 -13.39
C VAL A 523 -45.55 30.03 -14.13
N THR A 524 -46.85 29.95 -13.85
CA THR A 524 -47.84 30.89 -14.37
C THR A 524 -48.61 31.55 -13.23
N LYS A 525 -49.04 32.80 -13.42
CA LYS A 525 -49.93 33.51 -12.49
C LYS A 525 -50.99 34.26 -13.27
N THR A 526 -52.23 34.20 -12.81
CA THR A 526 -53.34 34.96 -13.40
C THR A 526 -53.65 36.18 -12.54
N PHE A 527 -53.95 37.30 -13.18
CA PHE A 527 -54.35 38.55 -12.55
C PHE A 527 -55.42 39.25 -13.40
N THR A 528 -56.13 40.23 -12.84
CA THR A 528 -57.20 40.94 -13.55
C THR A 528 -56.95 42.43 -13.56
N VAL A 529 -57.14 43.06 -14.72
CA VAL A 529 -57.12 44.52 -14.89
C VAL A 529 -58.48 44.97 -15.42
N LYS A 530 -59.17 45.85 -14.68
CA LYS A 530 -60.42 46.47 -15.12
C LYS A 530 -60.15 47.89 -15.64
N VAL A 531 -60.43 48.12 -16.91
CA VAL A 531 -60.40 49.45 -17.52
C VAL A 531 -61.81 50.04 -17.48
N VAL A 532 -61.98 51.11 -16.71
CA VAL A 532 -63.26 51.79 -16.50
C VAL A 532 -63.25 53.18 -17.14
N LYS A 533 -64.43 53.80 -17.28
CA LYS A 533 -64.51 55.21 -17.69
C LYS A 533 -63.90 56.12 -16.64
#